data_AF-A0A3G4VM35-F1
#
_entry.id   AF-A0A3G4VM35-F1
#
_cell.length_a   1.000
_cell.length_b   1.000
_cell.length_c   1.000
_cell.angle_alpha   90.00
_cell.angle_beta   90.00
_cell.angle_gamma   90.00
#
_symmetry.space_group_name_H-M   'P 1'
#
loop_
_entity.id
_entity.type
_entity.pdbx_description
1 polymer ?
#
loop_
_entity_poly.entity_id
_entity_poly.type
_entity_poly.pdbx_seq_one_letter_code
_entity_poly.pdbx_strand_id
1 'polypeptide(L)'
;MTSQTITAAASDTWKLGDLTVNRMGFGAMRLTQHGEAFVAGAVPRDRDQALSVLRRAVELGVNHIDTAAFYFSPLRSANELINQALAPYPDDLVITTKVGPGRDPSGQWLPHATPEQLRGQVEENLRQLGRDHLDVVNLRIVGTDSIAERFGALAELREAGLIRHLGLSNVRPHHLAEAQTIAPVVCVQNMYGIGASPEQKEFLRICGEQRIAFVPFYSIAGTGRTAGATTDHSPEVRAIARAQGVSAAQIRLAWTLHQGPHVLAIPGTGDLDHLAQNVAVGSLHLSEEELTLLDPLHHHETA
;
A
#
# COMPACT_ATOMS: atom_id res chain seq x y z
N MET A 1 0.93 -7.08 34.70
CA MET A 1 -0.17 -6.68 33.81
C MET A 1 0.26 -7.03 32.40
N THR A 2 -0.30 -8.09 31.82
CA THR A 2 -0.04 -8.45 30.42
C THR A 2 -0.57 -7.31 29.55
N SER A 3 0.32 -6.50 28.99
CA SER A 3 -0.04 -5.47 28.01
C SER A 3 -0.82 -6.16 26.89
N GLN A 4 -2.09 -5.82 26.75
CA GLN A 4 -2.96 -6.39 25.73
C GLN A 4 -2.40 -5.96 24.37
N THR A 5 -1.98 -6.93 23.54
CA THR A 5 -1.42 -6.61 22.22
C THR A 5 -2.53 -6.04 21.34
N ILE A 6 -2.35 -4.80 20.88
CA ILE A 6 -3.29 -4.15 19.95
C ILE A 6 -3.14 -4.82 18.58
N THR A 7 -4.27 -5.19 17.99
CA THR A 7 -4.35 -5.86 16.68
C THR A 7 -4.91 -4.90 15.62
N ALA A 8 -4.79 -5.26 14.35
CA ALA A 8 -5.30 -4.47 13.23
C ALA A 8 -6.82 -4.30 13.28
N ALA A 9 -7.55 -5.18 14.00
CA ALA A 9 -8.98 -5.05 14.23
C ALA A 9 -9.37 -3.75 14.98
N ALA A 10 -8.43 -3.13 15.70
CA ALA A 10 -8.66 -1.83 16.33
C ALA A 10 -8.86 -0.69 15.32
N SER A 11 -8.51 -0.88 14.05
CA SER A 11 -8.60 0.15 13.01
C SER A 11 -9.95 0.23 12.29
N ASP A 12 -10.96 -0.52 12.75
CA ASP A 12 -12.20 -0.83 12.04
C ASP A 12 -11.96 -1.57 10.72
N THR A 13 -13.05 -1.85 9.99
CA THR A 13 -13.03 -2.61 8.74
C THR A 13 -13.62 -1.83 7.56
N TRP A 14 -13.26 -2.26 6.36
CA TRP A 14 -13.77 -1.75 5.10
C TRP A 14 -14.06 -2.88 4.11
N LYS A 15 -14.91 -2.61 3.12
CA LYS A 15 -15.19 -3.51 2.00
C LYS A 15 -14.34 -3.18 0.78
N LEU A 16 -13.29 -3.97 0.55
CA LEU A 16 -12.46 -3.89 -0.66
C LEU A 16 -13.11 -4.77 -1.74
N GLY A 17 -14.07 -4.18 -2.46
CA GLY A 17 -15.01 -4.96 -3.26
C GLY A 17 -15.97 -5.70 -2.33
N ASP A 18 -16.03 -7.03 -2.43
CA ASP A 18 -16.81 -7.87 -1.50
C ASP A 18 -16.00 -8.37 -0.29
N LEU A 19 -14.68 -8.15 -0.29
CA LEU A 19 -13.73 -8.62 0.73
C LEU A 19 -13.71 -7.69 1.94
N THR A 20 -13.87 -8.23 3.15
CA THR A 20 -13.75 -7.45 4.39
C THR A 20 -12.29 -7.39 4.81
N VAL A 21 -11.73 -6.19 4.93
CA VAL A 21 -10.36 -5.97 5.39
C VAL A 21 -10.32 -5.04 6.59
N ASN A 22 -9.39 -5.27 7.52
CA ASN A 22 -9.03 -4.26 8.52
C ASN A 22 -8.42 -3.05 7.81
N ARG A 23 -8.57 -1.83 8.35
CA ARG A 23 -8.04 -0.62 7.70
C ARG A 23 -6.52 -0.50 7.81
N MET A 24 -5.90 -1.27 8.69
CA MET A 24 -4.46 -1.47 8.78
C MET A 24 -4.01 -2.74 8.05
N GLY A 25 -3.33 -2.53 6.93
CA GLY A 25 -2.69 -3.55 6.11
C GLY A 25 -1.17 -3.53 6.18
N PHE A 26 -0.53 -4.25 5.26
CA PHE A 26 0.93 -4.33 5.19
C PHE A 26 1.47 -4.19 3.76
N GLY A 27 2.45 -3.31 3.58
CA GLY A 27 3.14 -3.10 2.30
C GLY A 27 4.45 -3.88 2.19
N ALA A 28 4.55 -4.80 1.23
CA ALA A 28 5.66 -5.75 1.13
C ALA A 28 6.95 -5.20 0.48
N MET A 29 6.93 -3.98 -0.07
CA MET A 29 8.08 -3.40 -0.80
C MET A 29 9.39 -3.39 0.01
N ARG A 30 9.32 -3.22 1.34
CA ARG A 30 10.49 -3.12 2.24
C ARG A 30 11.09 -4.47 2.63
N LEU A 31 10.43 -5.58 2.29
CA LEU A 31 10.89 -6.92 2.65
C LEU A 31 12.07 -7.41 1.81
N THR A 32 12.30 -6.81 0.64
CA THR A 32 13.28 -7.33 -0.32
C THR A 32 14.71 -6.88 -0.04
N GLN A 33 14.89 -5.71 0.58
CA GLN A 33 16.20 -5.11 0.84
C GLN A 33 16.19 -4.12 2.02
N HIS A 34 17.38 -3.80 2.53
CA HIS A 34 17.63 -2.69 3.43
C HIS A 34 17.81 -1.38 2.65
N GLY A 35 17.49 -0.25 3.29
CA GLY A 35 17.64 1.08 2.71
C GLY A 35 16.61 1.39 1.62
N GLU A 36 17.06 2.16 0.63
CA GLU A 36 16.22 2.59 -0.48
C GLU A 36 15.79 1.41 -1.36
N ALA A 37 14.51 1.35 -1.71
CA ALA A 37 13.95 0.33 -2.61
C ALA A 37 14.41 0.56 -4.07
N PHE A 38 14.54 -0.53 -4.83
CA PHE A 38 14.89 -0.53 -6.27
C PHE A 38 16.32 -0.07 -6.62
N VAL A 39 17.19 0.15 -5.64
CA VAL A 39 18.60 0.50 -5.88
C VAL A 39 19.44 -0.75 -6.18
N ALA A 40 20.17 -0.71 -7.30
CA ALA A 40 21.13 -1.73 -7.68
C ALA A 40 22.32 -1.73 -6.69
N GLY A 41 22.41 -2.76 -5.85
CA GLY A 41 23.46 -2.89 -4.82
C GLY A 41 22.99 -2.72 -3.38
N ALA A 42 21.70 -2.42 -3.15
CA ALA A 42 21.14 -2.49 -1.80
C ALA A 42 21.26 -3.90 -1.22
N VAL A 43 21.58 -3.99 0.08
CA VAL A 43 21.76 -5.27 0.77
C VAL A 43 20.40 -5.98 0.85
N PRO A 44 20.25 -7.19 0.28
CA PRO A 44 19.03 -7.97 0.41
C PRO A 44 18.73 -8.25 1.88
N ARG A 45 17.45 -8.21 2.24
CA ARG A 45 17.04 -8.49 3.61
C ARG A 45 17.30 -9.95 3.95
N ASP A 46 17.60 -10.23 5.22
CA ASP A 46 17.58 -11.60 5.72
C ASP A 46 16.23 -12.27 5.44
N ARG A 47 16.26 -13.51 4.96
CA ARG A 47 15.04 -14.22 4.54
C ARG A 47 14.17 -14.52 5.75
N ASP A 48 14.75 -15.06 6.82
CA ASP A 48 14.00 -15.48 7.99
C ASP A 48 13.40 -14.28 8.73
N GLN A 49 14.10 -13.14 8.75
CA GLN A 49 13.53 -11.87 9.20
C GLN A 49 12.30 -11.48 8.39
N ALA A 50 12.37 -11.51 7.05
CA ALA A 50 11.24 -11.14 6.20
C ALA A 50 10.03 -12.07 6.38
N LEU A 51 10.28 -13.39 6.47
CA LEU A 51 9.23 -14.38 6.74
C LEU A 51 8.59 -14.18 8.12
N SER A 52 9.40 -13.86 9.13
CA SER A 52 8.93 -13.58 10.49
C SER A 52 8.03 -12.35 10.55
N VAL A 53 8.38 -11.28 9.82
CA VAL A 53 7.55 -10.07 9.71
C VAL A 53 6.20 -10.36 9.06
N LEU A 54 6.17 -11.14 7.98
CA LEU A 54 4.92 -11.51 7.30
C LEU A 54 4.00 -12.34 8.20
N ARG A 55 4.54 -13.36 8.87
CA ARG A 55 3.78 -14.18 9.83
C ARG A 55 3.25 -13.33 10.97
N ARG A 56 4.11 -12.47 11.53
CA ARG A 56 3.74 -11.57 12.61
C ARG A 56 2.65 -10.59 12.20
N ALA A 57 2.64 -10.11 10.95
CA ALA A 57 1.61 -9.21 10.47
C ALA A 57 0.23 -9.88 10.53
N VAL A 58 0.12 -11.11 10.03
CA VAL A 58 -1.12 -11.91 10.08
C VAL A 58 -1.50 -12.25 11.53
N GLU A 59 -0.55 -12.63 12.39
CA GLU A 59 -0.80 -12.84 13.83
C GLU A 59 -1.35 -11.60 14.54
N LEU A 60 -0.94 -10.41 14.11
CA LEU A 60 -1.43 -9.13 14.61
C LEU A 60 -2.77 -8.71 13.96
N GLY A 61 -3.39 -9.59 13.16
CA GLY A 61 -4.69 -9.38 12.54
C GLY A 61 -4.65 -8.65 11.20
N VAL A 62 -3.47 -8.40 10.61
CA VAL A 62 -3.42 -7.87 9.25
C VAL A 62 -3.99 -8.92 8.29
N ASN A 63 -5.06 -8.57 7.58
CA ASN A 63 -5.72 -9.46 6.63
C ASN A 63 -5.71 -8.91 5.20
N HIS A 64 -4.90 -7.88 4.92
CA HIS A 64 -4.60 -7.48 3.54
C HIS A 64 -3.14 -7.06 3.35
N ILE A 65 -2.51 -7.59 2.29
CA ILE A 65 -1.11 -7.36 1.95
C ILE A 65 -1.01 -6.75 0.55
N ASP A 66 -0.29 -5.65 0.43
CA ASP A 66 0.04 -4.99 -0.82
C ASP A 66 1.44 -5.41 -1.31
N THR A 67 1.52 -5.84 -2.58
CA THR A 67 2.76 -6.30 -3.22
C THR A 67 2.81 -5.92 -4.70
N ALA A 68 3.86 -6.31 -5.41
CA ALA A 68 3.99 -6.25 -6.86
C ALA A 68 5.09 -7.20 -7.33
N ALA A 69 4.97 -7.81 -8.51
CA ALA A 69 6.03 -8.66 -9.07
C ALA A 69 7.36 -7.91 -9.28
N PHE A 70 7.32 -6.59 -9.53
CA PHE A 70 8.53 -5.77 -9.65
C PHE A 70 9.17 -5.38 -8.30
N TYR A 71 8.57 -5.79 -7.16
CA TYR A 71 9.17 -5.68 -5.83
C TYR A 71 10.15 -6.84 -5.62
N PHE A 72 11.36 -6.67 -6.14
CA PHE A 72 12.45 -7.59 -5.89
C PHE A 72 13.80 -6.91 -5.76
N SER A 73 14.69 -7.60 -5.07
CA SER A 73 16.14 -7.42 -5.06
C SER A 73 16.80 -8.68 -5.65
N PRO A 74 18.11 -8.69 -5.93
CA PRO A 74 18.77 -9.84 -6.57
C PRO A 74 18.52 -11.19 -5.90
N LEU A 75 18.25 -11.22 -4.59
CA LEU A 75 18.05 -12.45 -3.83
C LEU A 75 16.64 -12.61 -3.23
N ARG A 76 15.72 -11.66 -3.46
CA ARG A 76 14.39 -11.65 -2.81
C ARG A 76 13.32 -11.13 -3.76
N SER A 77 12.24 -11.87 -3.95
CA SER A 77 10.97 -11.34 -4.46
C SER A 77 9.98 -11.20 -3.31
N ALA A 78 9.25 -10.08 -3.26
CA ALA A 78 8.20 -9.88 -2.26
C ALA A 78 7.08 -10.93 -2.38
N ASN A 79 6.67 -11.27 -3.61
CA ASN A 79 5.63 -12.28 -3.84
C ASN A 79 6.08 -13.67 -3.37
N GLU A 80 7.32 -14.06 -3.67
CA GLU A 80 7.86 -15.34 -3.21
C GLU A 80 7.98 -15.41 -1.69
N LEU A 81 8.39 -14.31 -1.04
CA LEU A 81 8.42 -14.23 0.41
C LEU A 81 7.01 -14.36 1.03
N ILE A 82 6.00 -13.71 0.44
CA ILE A 82 4.60 -13.82 0.86
C ILE A 82 4.10 -15.27 0.73
N ASN A 83 4.36 -15.91 -0.41
CA ASN A 83 4.01 -17.31 -0.63
C ASN A 83 4.68 -18.24 0.38
N GLN A 84 6.01 -18.16 0.51
CA GLN A 84 6.76 -18.99 1.44
C GLN A 84 6.36 -18.80 2.91
N ALA A 85 6.00 -17.58 3.31
CA ALA A 85 5.63 -17.28 4.68
C ALA A 85 4.22 -17.76 5.04
N LEU A 86 3.28 -17.66 4.09
CA LEU A 86 1.85 -17.69 4.39
C LEU A 86 1.08 -18.79 3.65
N ALA A 87 1.65 -19.54 2.71
CA ALA A 87 0.97 -20.68 2.10
C ALA A 87 0.93 -21.92 3.03
N PRO A 88 -0.20 -22.67 3.10
CA PRO A 88 -1.50 -22.33 2.56
C PRO A 88 -2.08 -21.09 3.26
N TYR A 89 -2.61 -20.17 2.45
CA TYR A 89 -3.04 -18.86 2.92
C TYR A 89 -4.27 -18.91 3.82
N PRO A 90 -4.39 -18.02 4.83
CA PRO A 90 -5.65 -17.83 5.54
C PRO A 90 -6.77 -17.44 4.57
N ASP A 91 -7.97 -17.95 4.81
CA ASP A 91 -9.14 -17.74 3.93
C ASP A 91 -9.54 -16.27 3.79
N ASP A 92 -9.28 -15.47 4.82
CA ASP A 92 -9.62 -14.04 4.87
C ASP A 92 -8.45 -13.12 4.46
N LEU A 93 -7.30 -13.67 4.07
CA LEU A 93 -6.14 -12.88 3.64
C LEU A 93 -6.28 -12.44 2.18
N VAL A 94 -6.41 -11.12 2.00
CA VAL A 94 -6.51 -10.45 0.71
C VAL A 94 -5.14 -10.00 0.20
N ILE A 95 -4.78 -10.37 -1.03
CA ILE A 95 -3.55 -9.90 -1.68
C ILE A 95 -3.87 -8.90 -2.80
N THR A 96 -3.39 -7.66 -2.62
CA THR A 96 -3.41 -6.64 -3.67
C THR A 96 -2.05 -6.60 -4.37
N THR A 97 -2.02 -6.85 -5.67
CA THR A 97 -0.80 -6.74 -6.49
C THR A 97 -0.93 -5.67 -7.58
N LYS A 98 0.12 -5.48 -8.37
CA LYS A 98 0.22 -4.41 -9.38
C LYS A 98 0.79 -4.92 -10.69
N VAL A 99 0.33 -4.28 -11.76
CA VAL A 99 0.79 -4.44 -13.14
C VAL A 99 0.95 -3.06 -13.81
N GLY A 100 1.53 -3.03 -15.01
CA GLY A 100 1.91 -1.83 -15.75
C GLY A 100 3.44 -1.73 -15.82
N PRO A 101 4.13 -1.23 -14.78
CA PRO A 101 5.59 -1.22 -14.74
C PRO A 101 6.18 -2.63 -14.62
N GLY A 102 7.29 -2.87 -15.31
CA GLY A 102 8.10 -4.08 -15.17
C GLY A 102 9.56 -3.74 -14.88
N ARG A 103 10.32 -4.72 -14.39
CA ARG A 103 11.78 -4.64 -14.28
C ARG A 103 12.39 -5.90 -14.88
N ASP A 104 13.53 -5.75 -15.54
CA ASP A 104 14.31 -6.89 -16.02
C ASP A 104 15.08 -7.58 -14.88
N PRO A 105 15.69 -8.76 -15.08
CA PRO A 105 16.42 -9.45 -14.02
C PRO A 105 17.59 -8.68 -13.42
N SER A 106 18.13 -7.67 -14.12
CA SER A 106 19.17 -6.78 -13.58
C SER A 106 18.60 -5.67 -12.68
N GLY A 107 17.27 -5.56 -12.63
CA GLY A 107 16.54 -4.57 -11.86
C GLY A 107 16.34 -3.25 -12.60
N GLN A 108 16.61 -3.17 -13.90
CA GLN A 108 16.32 -1.97 -14.69
C GLN A 108 14.83 -1.89 -15.03
N TRP A 109 14.28 -0.68 -15.03
CA TRP A 109 12.89 -0.46 -15.40
C TRP A 109 12.68 -0.71 -16.89
N LEU A 110 11.65 -1.48 -17.20
CA LEU A 110 11.18 -1.68 -18.57
C LEU A 110 10.16 -0.60 -18.94
N PRO A 111 9.92 -0.37 -20.25
CA PRO A 111 8.74 0.34 -20.69
C PRO A 111 7.47 -0.25 -20.06
N HIS A 112 6.47 0.60 -19.85
CA HIS A 112 5.18 0.14 -19.34
C HIS A 112 4.57 -0.89 -20.29
N ALA A 113 3.97 -1.93 -19.72
CA ALA A 113 3.30 -2.98 -20.47
C ALA A 113 2.21 -2.40 -21.38
N THR A 114 2.19 -2.87 -22.63
CA THR A 114 1.05 -2.71 -23.55
C THR A 114 -0.13 -3.59 -23.07
N PRO A 115 -1.36 -3.37 -23.58
CA PRO A 115 -2.51 -4.20 -23.22
C PRO A 115 -2.24 -5.72 -23.33
N GLU A 116 -1.58 -6.15 -24.40
CA GLU A 116 -1.27 -7.57 -24.67
C GLU A 116 -0.25 -8.15 -23.69
N GLN A 117 0.62 -7.31 -23.14
CA GLN A 117 1.67 -7.72 -22.20
C GLN A 117 1.16 -7.85 -20.75
N LEU A 118 0.02 -7.24 -20.42
CA LEU A 118 -0.51 -7.26 -19.05
C LEU A 118 -0.88 -8.67 -18.58
N ARG A 119 -1.36 -9.54 -19.48
CA ARG A 119 -1.61 -10.95 -19.16
C ARG A 119 -0.37 -11.64 -18.60
N GLY A 120 0.79 -11.44 -19.24
CA GLY A 120 2.05 -12.03 -18.77
C GLY A 120 2.44 -11.54 -17.37
N GLN A 121 2.19 -10.26 -17.05
CA GLN A 121 2.44 -9.73 -15.70
C GLN A 121 1.46 -10.28 -14.66
N VAL A 122 0.20 -10.51 -15.03
CA VAL A 122 -0.80 -11.17 -14.15
C VAL A 122 -0.39 -12.61 -13.87
N GLU A 123 -0.02 -13.36 -14.90
CA GLU A 123 0.43 -14.75 -14.77
C GLU A 123 1.74 -14.90 -13.98
N GLU A 124 2.65 -13.94 -14.10
CA GLU A 124 3.85 -13.87 -13.24
C GLU A 124 3.49 -13.70 -11.76
N ASN A 125 2.54 -12.81 -11.45
CA ASN A 125 2.07 -12.62 -10.09
C ASN A 125 1.41 -13.90 -9.54
N LEU A 126 0.54 -14.54 -10.33
CA LEU A 126 -0.11 -15.81 -9.96
C LEU A 126 0.93 -16.89 -9.63
N ARG A 127 1.95 -17.04 -10.48
CA ARG A 127 3.02 -18.02 -10.29
C ARG A 127 3.84 -17.75 -9.02
N GLN A 128 4.32 -16.52 -8.82
CA GLN A 128 5.15 -16.20 -7.64
C GLN A 128 4.36 -16.29 -6.33
N LEU A 129 3.08 -15.90 -6.36
CA LEU A 129 2.18 -16.00 -5.21
C LEU A 129 1.63 -17.41 -5.01
N GLY A 130 1.76 -18.33 -5.98
CA GLY A 130 1.18 -19.66 -5.88
C GLY A 130 -0.35 -19.65 -5.71
N ARG A 131 -1.04 -18.79 -6.47
CA ARG A 131 -2.50 -18.60 -6.41
C ARG A 131 -3.14 -18.93 -7.76
N ASP A 132 -4.37 -19.43 -7.72
CA ASP A 132 -5.18 -19.69 -8.93
C ASP A 132 -5.87 -18.43 -9.47
N HIS A 133 -6.09 -17.42 -8.61
CA HIS A 133 -6.60 -16.10 -8.96
C HIS A 133 -5.98 -15.02 -8.06
N LEU A 134 -5.96 -13.76 -8.53
CA LEU A 134 -5.52 -12.59 -7.74
C LEU A 134 -6.73 -11.86 -7.16
N ASP A 135 -6.70 -11.52 -5.86
CA ASP A 135 -7.83 -10.84 -5.21
C ASP A 135 -8.05 -9.43 -5.76
N VAL A 136 -6.99 -8.62 -5.81
CA VAL A 136 -7.04 -7.26 -6.35
C VAL A 136 -5.81 -6.97 -7.21
N VAL A 137 -6.02 -6.46 -8.43
CA VAL A 137 -4.94 -6.01 -9.30
C VAL A 137 -5.06 -4.52 -9.57
N ASN A 138 -4.06 -3.76 -9.14
CA ASN A 138 -3.92 -2.35 -9.45
C ASN A 138 -3.18 -2.14 -10.76
N LEU A 139 -3.80 -1.42 -11.71
CA LEU A 139 -3.08 -0.87 -12.85
C LEU A 139 -2.28 0.36 -12.39
N ARG A 140 -0.94 0.26 -12.40
CA ARG A 140 -0.06 1.36 -12.01
C ARG A 140 0.31 2.23 -13.22
N ILE A 141 0.02 3.51 -13.11
CA ILE A 141 0.18 4.50 -14.19
C ILE A 141 1.40 5.38 -13.93
N VAL A 142 2.09 5.76 -15.00
CA VAL A 142 3.06 6.86 -15.04
C VAL A 142 2.63 7.74 -16.22
N GLY A 143 2.49 9.03 -15.98
CA GLY A 143 1.97 9.98 -16.98
C GLY A 143 0.47 10.24 -16.85
N THR A 144 -0.11 10.80 -17.91
CA THR A 144 -1.49 11.31 -17.95
C THR A 144 -2.31 10.76 -19.12
N ASP A 145 -1.72 9.86 -19.90
CA ASP A 145 -2.33 9.29 -21.08
C ASP A 145 -3.52 8.39 -20.72
N SER A 146 -4.40 8.16 -21.71
CA SER A 146 -5.53 7.24 -21.56
C SER A 146 -5.07 5.87 -21.06
N ILE A 147 -5.89 5.28 -20.20
CA ILE A 147 -5.71 3.95 -19.65
C ILE A 147 -6.71 2.95 -20.23
N ALA A 148 -7.61 3.38 -21.12
CA ALA A 148 -8.75 2.59 -21.56
C ALA A 148 -8.37 1.20 -22.09
N GLU A 149 -7.42 1.12 -23.04
CA GLU A 149 -7.02 -0.17 -23.63
C GLU A 149 -6.37 -1.10 -22.59
N ARG A 150 -5.49 -0.55 -21.74
CA ARG A 150 -4.80 -1.33 -20.69
C ARG A 150 -5.76 -1.79 -19.61
N PHE A 151 -6.68 -0.94 -19.18
CA PHE A 151 -7.67 -1.29 -18.18
C PHE A 151 -8.73 -2.26 -18.75
N GLY A 152 -9.07 -2.11 -20.03
CA GLY A 152 -9.89 -3.07 -20.79
C GLY A 152 -9.28 -4.47 -20.80
N ALA A 153 -7.98 -4.60 -21.08
CA ALA A 153 -7.29 -5.88 -20.98
C ALA A 153 -7.37 -6.50 -19.57
N LEU A 154 -7.28 -5.69 -18.50
CA LEU A 154 -7.47 -6.21 -17.14
C LEU A 154 -8.93 -6.60 -16.85
N ALA A 155 -9.90 -5.90 -17.42
CA ALA A 155 -11.31 -6.28 -17.34
C ALA A 155 -11.56 -7.64 -18.00
N GLU A 156 -10.97 -7.91 -19.17
CA GLU A 156 -11.03 -9.22 -19.81
C GLU A 156 -10.41 -10.32 -18.93
N LEU A 157 -9.29 -10.05 -18.25
CA LEU A 157 -8.67 -10.99 -17.31
C LEU A 157 -9.50 -11.23 -16.05
N ARG A 158 -10.28 -10.22 -15.62
CA ARG A 158 -11.28 -10.36 -14.56
C ARG A 158 -12.42 -11.28 -15.00
N GLU A 159 -12.99 -11.06 -16.18
CA GLU A 159 -14.05 -11.93 -16.71
C GLU A 159 -13.55 -13.37 -16.96
N ALA A 160 -12.28 -13.54 -17.30
CA ALA A 160 -11.63 -14.85 -17.41
C ALA A 160 -11.35 -15.53 -16.05
N GLY A 161 -11.59 -14.86 -14.91
CA GLY A 161 -11.44 -15.41 -13.57
C GLY A 161 -10.02 -15.36 -12.99
N LEU A 162 -9.04 -14.77 -13.70
CA LEU A 162 -7.67 -14.62 -13.19
C LEU A 162 -7.55 -13.50 -12.15
N ILE A 163 -8.45 -12.53 -12.20
CA ILE A 163 -8.50 -11.37 -11.31
C ILE A 163 -9.91 -11.29 -10.73
N ARG A 164 -10.04 -11.09 -9.41
CA ARG A 164 -11.35 -10.91 -8.76
C ARG A 164 -11.80 -9.45 -8.81
N HIS A 165 -10.94 -8.53 -8.38
CA HIS A 165 -11.21 -7.10 -8.35
C HIS A 165 -10.12 -6.25 -9.00
N LEU A 166 -10.52 -5.09 -9.51
CA LEU A 166 -9.64 -4.15 -10.19
C LEU A 166 -9.47 -2.87 -9.37
N GLY A 167 -8.26 -2.34 -9.36
CA GLY A 167 -7.96 -1.05 -8.78
C GLY A 167 -6.98 -0.26 -9.64
N LEU A 168 -6.64 0.93 -9.17
CA LEU A 168 -5.75 1.86 -9.87
C LEU A 168 -4.61 2.29 -8.95
N SER A 169 -3.44 2.59 -9.50
CA SER A 169 -2.33 3.14 -8.73
C SER A 169 -1.65 4.30 -9.46
N ASN A 170 -1.34 5.36 -8.70
CA ASN A 170 -0.67 6.56 -9.17
C ASN A 170 -1.44 7.27 -10.31
N VAL A 171 -2.73 7.50 -10.07
CA VAL A 171 -3.69 8.02 -11.06
C VAL A 171 -4.21 9.42 -10.73
N ARG A 172 -4.88 10.04 -11.69
CA ARG A 172 -5.62 11.31 -11.56
C ARG A 172 -7.13 11.04 -11.66
N PRO A 173 -8.00 12.00 -11.30
CA PRO A 173 -9.45 11.81 -11.38
C PRO A 173 -9.97 11.36 -12.75
N HIS A 174 -9.38 11.85 -13.84
CA HIS A 174 -9.81 11.48 -15.19
C HIS A 174 -9.53 10.01 -15.53
N HIS A 175 -8.44 9.42 -15.02
CA HIS A 175 -8.18 7.98 -15.17
C HIS A 175 -9.22 7.15 -14.40
N LEU A 176 -9.61 7.57 -13.19
CA LEU A 176 -10.66 6.87 -12.44
C LEU A 176 -11.99 6.87 -13.21
N ALA A 177 -12.38 8.04 -13.72
CA ALA A 177 -13.60 8.18 -14.51
C ALA A 177 -13.56 7.29 -15.76
N GLU A 178 -12.44 7.26 -16.49
CA GLU A 178 -12.25 6.40 -17.67
C GLU A 178 -12.35 4.91 -17.32
N ALA A 179 -11.65 4.44 -16.28
CA ALA A 179 -11.70 3.05 -15.82
C ALA A 179 -13.12 2.60 -15.45
N GLN A 180 -13.90 3.46 -14.79
CA GLN A 180 -15.27 3.16 -14.38
C GLN A 180 -16.25 2.99 -15.54
N THR A 181 -15.93 3.51 -16.73
CA THR A 181 -16.71 3.22 -17.95
C THR A 181 -16.49 1.79 -18.47
N ILE A 182 -15.44 1.12 -18.01
CA ILE A 182 -14.99 -0.18 -18.50
C ILE A 182 -15.33 -1.29 -17.51
N ALA A 183 -14.97 -1.12 -16.23
CA ALA A 183 -15.20 -2.12 -15.18
C ALA A 183 -15.25 -1.50 -13.77
N PRO A 184 -15.85 -2.18 -12.77
CA PRO A 184 -15.85 -1.73 -11.38
C PRO A 184 -14.43 -1.57 -10.82
N VAL A 185 -14.18 -0.44 -10.17
CA VAL A 185 -12.92 -0.12 -9.48
C VAL A 185 -13.15 -0.18 -7.97
N VAL A 186 -12.39 -1.00 -7.25
CA VAL A 186 -12.57 -1.17 -5.79
C VAL A 186 -11.61 -0.33 -4.95
N CYS A 187 -10.47 0.07 -5.51
CA CYS A 187 -9.53 0.94 -4.82
C CYS A 187 -8.70 1.84 -5.74
N VAL A 188 -8.23 2.94 -5.16
CA VAL A 188 -7.23 3.86 -5.72
C VAL A 188 -6.06 3.95 -4.75
N GLN A 189 -4.88 3.58 -5.23
CA GLN A 189 -3.64 3.64 -4.46
C GLN A 189 -2.74 4.78 -4.92
N ASN A 190 -2.75 5.89 -4.17
CA ASN A 190 -2.05 7.14 -4.52
C ASN A 190 -1.14 7.64 -3.40
N MET A 191 -0.22 8.54 -3.73
CA MET A 191 0.57 9.25 -2.73
C MET A 191 -0.37 10.15 -1.92
N TYR A 192 -0.33 10.02 -0.60
CA TYR A 192 -1.09 10.87 0.32
C TYR A 192 -0.49 10.79 1.72
N GLY A 193 -0.55 11.90 2.45
CA GLY A 193 -0.11 12.01 3.84
C GLY A 193 -0.18 13.47 4.29
N ILE A 194 0.29 13.74 5.52
CA ILE A 194 0.47 15.10 6.02
C ILE A 194 1.36 15.86 5.02
N GLY A 195 0.88 16.98 4.50
CA GLY A 195 1.49 17.67 3.36
C GLY A 195 0.64 17.69 2.08
N ALA A 196 -0.43 16.88 2.01
CA ALA A 196 -1.20 16.67 0.78
C ALA A 196 -1.76 17.97 0.19
N SER A 197 -1.66 18.11 -1.13
CA SER A 197 -2.20 19.25 -1.88
C SER A 197 -3.74 19.26 -1.85
N PRO A 198 -4.39 20.42 -2.10
CA PRO A 198 -5.85 20.48 -2.21
C PRO A 198 -6.43 19.48 -3.21
N GLU A 199 -5.76 19.23 -4.34
CA GLU A 199 -6.19 18.27 -5.36
C GLU A 199 -6.11 16.82 -4.85
N GLN A 200 -5.08 16.50 -4.04
CA GLN A 200 -4.98 15.18 -3.41
C GLN A 200 -6.08 14.97 -2.36
N LYS A 201 -6.37 16.00 -1.55
CA LYS A 201 -7.46 15.99 -0.57
C LYS A 201 -8.83 15.80 -1.25
N GLU A 202 -9.05 16.54 -2.34
CA GLU A 202 -10.26 16.42 -3.14
C GLU A 202 -10.41 15.03 -3.76
N PHE A 203 -9.33 14.46 -4.31
CA PHE A 203 -9.42 13.13 -4.89
C PHE A 203 -9.67 12.03 -3.86
N LEU A 204 -9.11 12.15 -2.65
CA LEU A 204 -9.43 11.28 -1.52
C LEU A 204 -10.92 11.37 -1.16
N ARG A 205 -11.49 12.59 -1.12
CA ARG A 205 -12.92 12.82 -0.84
C ARG A 205 -13.80 12.16 -1.91
N ILE A 206 -13.49 12.37 -3.19
CA ILE A 206 -14.19 11.74 -4.32
C ILE A 206 -14.22 10.21 -4.19
N CYS A 207 -13.10 9.57 -3.82
CA CYS A 207 -13.07 8.13 -3.59
C CYS A 207 -14.03 7.71 -2.46
N GLY A 208 -14.07 8.46 -1.35
CA GLY A 208 -14.96 8.19 -0.23
C GLY A 208 -16.45 8.29 -0.60
N GLU A 209 -16.83 9.33 -1.35
CA GLU A 209 -18.21 9.51 -1.84
C GLU A 209 -18.66 8.38 -2.76
N GLN A 210 -17.74 7.85 -3.56
CA GLN A 210 -17.98 6.73 -4.46
C GLN A 210 -17.83 5.36 -3.79
N ARG A 211 -17.53 5.30 -2.48
CA ARG A 211 -17.23 4.07 -1.73
C ARG A 211 -16.08 3.25 -2.33
N ILE A 212 -15.08 3.93 -2.88
CA ILE A 212 -13.83 3.33 -3.35
C ILE A 212 -12.78 3.46 -2.26
N ALA A 213 -12.09 2.36 -1.96
CA ALA A 213 -11.03 2.39 -0.96
C ALA A 213 -9.87 3.27 -1.43
N PHE A 214 -9.41 4.19 -0.58
CA PHE A 214 -8.23 4.99 -0.86
C PHE A 214 -7.04 4.40 -0.09
N VAL A 215 -6.00 3.97 -0.82
CA VAL A 215 -4.84 3.25 -0.26
C VAL A 215 -3.62 4.16 -0.34
N PRO A 216 -3.28 4.93 0.71
CA PRO A 216 -2.17 5.88 0.66
C PRO A 216 -0.82 5.16 0.68
N PHE A 217 0.07 5.52 -0.24
CA PHE A 217 1.50 5.18 -0.16
C PHE A 217 2.35 6.39 0.22
N TYR A 218 3.51 6.12 0.84
CA TYR A 218 4.41 7.14 1.40
C TYR A 218 3.79 8.03 2.50
N SER A 219 2.74 7.58 3.19
CA SER A 219 2.16 8.30 4.33
C SER A 219 3.18 8.58 5.45
N ILE A 220 4.02 7.58 5.78
CA ILE A 220 5.16 7.75 6.70
C ILE A 220 6.35 8.39 5.98
N ALA A 221 6.71 7.88 4.79
CA ALA A 221 7.93 8.26 4.08
C ALA A 221 7.92 9.72 3.59
N GLY A 222 6.76 10.27 3.29
CA GLY A 222 6.60 11.61 2.71
C GLY A 222 7.52 11.80 1.50
N THR A 223 8.33 12.85 1.55
CA THR A 223 9.34 13.19 0.54
C THR A 223 10.47 12.16 0.43
N GLY A 224 10.71 11.36 1.47
CA GLY A 224 11.69 10.26 1.46
C GLY A 224 11.30 9.09 0.55
N ARG A 225 10.03 8.96 0.13
CA ARG A 225 9.55 8.01 -0.89
C ARG A 225 10.16 6.59 -0.77
N THR A 226 10.94 6.17 -1.77
CA THR A 226 11.63 4.87 -1.85
C THR A 226 12.77 4.76 -0.86
N ALA A 227 13.35 5.86 -0.38
CA ALA A 227 14.41 5.86 0.63
C ALA A 227 13.91 5.47 2.03
N GLY A 228 12.67 5.81 2.38
CA GLY A 228 12.07 5.43 3.66
C GLY A 228 11.50 6.61 4.45
N ALA A 229 11.17 6.35 5.72
CA ALA A 229 10.80 7.38 6.67
C ALA A 229 11.95 8.38 6.82
N THR A 230 11.65 9.67 6.66
CA THR A 230 12.61 10.73 7.00
C THR A 230 12.71 10.85 8.52
N THR A 231 13.87 11.26 9.04
CA THR A 231 13.98 11.69 10.45
C THR A 231 13.56 13.14 10.64
N ASP A 232 13.48 13.89 9.53
CA ASP A 232 13.00 15.25 9.51
C ASP A 232 11.47 15.26 9.44
N HIS A 233 10.86 15.46 10.60
CA HIS A 233 9.43 15.61 10.78
C HIS A 233 9.12 17.06 11.17
N SER A 234 7.90 17.55 10.92
CA SER A 234 7.54 18.88 11.36
C SER A 234 7.59 18.99 12.91
N PRO A 235 7.86 20.18 13.47
CA PRO A 235 7.83 20.40 14.92
C PRO A 235 6.52 19.93 15.58
N GLU A 236 5.39 20.09 14.90
CA GLU A 236 4.04 19.72 15.33
C GLU A 236 3.91 18.20 15.46
N VAL A 237 4.30 17.44 14.43
CA VAL A 237 4.29 15.97 14.47
C VAL A 237 5.15 15.47 15.63
N ARG A 238 6.33 16.06 15.86
CA ARG A 238 7.21 15.69 16.98
C ARG A 238 6.61 16.06 18.34
N ALA A 239 5.92 17.19 18.44
CA ALA A 239 5.29 17.62 19.68
C ALA A 239 4.16 16.66 20.09
N ILE A 240 3.27 16.32 19.16
CA ILE A 240 2.17 15.37 19.37
C ILE A 240 2.73 13.98 19.71
N ALA A 241 3.71 13.49 18.95
CA ALA A 241 4.34 12.19 19.20
C ALA A 241 4.92 12.09 20.62
N ARG A 242 5.62 13.15 21.08
CA ARG A 242 6.14 13.21 22.46
C ARG A 242 5.03 13.25 23.51
N ALA A 243 3.98 14.05 23.28
CA ALA A 243 2.86 14.18 24.21
C ALA A 243 2.12 12.86 24.41
N GLN A 244 1.97 12.07 23.33
CA GLN A 244 1.30 10.77 23.37
C GLN A 244 2.24 9.59 23.67
N GLY A 245 3.57 9.81 23.73
CA GLY A 245 4.55 8.75 23.98
C GLY A 245 4.67 7.72 22.85
N VAL A 246 4.43 8.14 21.60
CA VAL A 246 4.45 7.29 20.39
C VAL A 246 5.46 7.81 19.36
N SER A 247 5.71 7.04 18.30
CA SER A 247 6.59 7.49 17.22
C SER A 247 5.92 8.50 16.30
N ALA A 248 6.72 9.34 15.64
CA ALA A 248 6.22 10.25 14.62
C ALA A 248 5.55 9.51 13.44
N ALA A 249 6.03 8.30 13.10
CA ALA A 249 5.40 7.45 12.10
C ALA A 249 3.98 7.05 12.51
N GLN A 250 3.76 6.73 13.79
CA GLN A 250 2.43 6.43 14.31
C GLN A 250 1.49 7.63 14.22
N ILE A 251 1.94 8.85 14.54
CA ILE A 251 1.12 10.07 14.37
C ILE A 251 0.74 10.29 12.89
N ARG A 252 1.69 10.12 11.96
CA ARG A 252 1.41 10.28 10.52
C ARG A 252 0.38 9.25 10.03
N LEU A 253 0.48 8.01 10.48
CA LEU A 253 -0.48 6.96 10.15
C LEU A 253 -1.86 7.23 10.78
N ALA A 254 -1.89 7.64 12.05
CA ALA A 254 -3.14 7.95 12.77
C ALA A 254 -3.91 9.08 12.06
N TRP A 255 -3.20 10.16 11.71
CA TRP A 255 -3.78 11.27 10.93
C TRP A 255 -4.27 10.80 9.56
N THR A 256 -3.52 9.91 8.90
CA THR A 256 -3.89 9.39 7.57
C THR A 256 -5.17 8.55 7.65
N LEU A 257 -5.30 7.68 8.65
CA LEU A 257 -6.54 6.94 8.88
C LEU A 257 -7.70 7.86 9.29
N HIS A 258 -7.42 8.99 9.95
CA HIS A 258 -8.48 9.93 10.34
C HIS A 258 -9.20 10.56 9.12
N GLN A 259 -8.61 10.51 7.92
CA GLN A 259 -9.19 11.14 6.71
C GLN A 259 -10.46 10.46 6.19
N GLY A 260 -10.81 9.27 6.70
CA GLY A 260 -12.10 8.64 6.42
C GLY A 260 -12.09 7.12 6.56
N PRO A 261 -13.28 6.50 6.72
CA PRO A 261 -13.41 5.05 6.87
C PRO A 261 -12.95 4.28 5.62
N HIS A 262 -12.96 4.91 4.45
CA HIS A 262 -12.52 4.34 3.17
C HIS A 262 -10.99 4.29 3.02
N VAL A 263 -10.23 4.84 3.96
CA VAL A 263 -8.77 4.87 3.91
C VAL A 263 -8.17 3.59 4.49
N LEU A 264 -7.34 2.90 3.70
CA LEU A 264 -6.63 1.67 4.09
C LEU A 264 -5.12 1.87 4.08
N ALA A 265 -4.50 1.97 5.26
CA ALA A 265 -3.06 2.20 5.37
C ALA A 265 -2.27 0.90 5.19
N ILE A 266 -1.18 0.95 4.43
CA ILE A 266 -0.31 -0.21 4.14
C ILE A 266 1.17 0.08 4.44
N PRO A 267 1.52 0.50 5.68
CA PRO A 267 2.91 0.77 6.01
C PRO A 267 3.76 -0.49 5.82
N GLY A 268 4.89 -0.33 5.14
CA GLY A 268 5.86 -1.39 4.93
C GLY A 268 7.04 -1.28 5.87
N THR A 269 7.47 -2.39 6.44
CA THR A 269 8.67 -2.47 7.29
C THR A 269 9.27 -3.87 7.18
N GLY A 270 10.56 -3.99 7.48
CA GLY A 270 11.22 -5.28 7.70
C GLY A 270 11.64 -5.50 9.14
N ASP A 271 11.08 -4.71 10.06
CA ASP A 271 11.36 -4.72 11.49
C ASP A 271 10.07 -5.04 12.27
N LEU A 272 10.18 -5.94 13.26
CA LEU A 272 9.04 -6.47 14.02
C LEU A 272 8.46 -5.45 15.00
N ASP A 273 9.29 -4.60 15.59
CA ASP A 273 8.85 -3.57 16.53
C ASP A 273 8.13 -2.45 15.78
N HIS A 274 8.66 -2.02 14.64
CA HIS A 274 7.97 -1.10 13.74
C HIS A 274 6.64 -1.68 13.25
N LEU A 275 6.58 -2.98 12.96
CA LEU A 275 5.33 -3.64 12.56
C LEU A 275 4.29 -3.53 13.69
N ALA A 276 4.66 -3.89 14.92
CA ALA A 276 3.77 -3.81 16.07
C ALA A 276 3.31 -2.37 16.33
N GLN A 277 4.21 -1.38 16.24
CA GLN A 277 3.89 0.04 16.37
C GLN A 277 2.91 0.52 15.28
N ASN A 278 3.13 0.11 14.02
CA ASN A 278 2.27 0.46 12.90
C ASN A 278 0.86 -0.11 13.08
N VAL A 279 0.74 -1.39 13.47
CA VAL A 279 -0.58 -2.02 13.72
C VAL A 279 -1.31 -1.35 14.88
N ALA A 280 -0.57 -0.99 15.95
CA ALA A 280 -1.13 -0.33 17.13
C ALA A 280 -1.73 1.06 16.84
N VAL A 281 -1.47 1.64 15.67
CA VAL A 281 -2.07 2.93 15.26
C VAL A 281 -3.60 2.88 15.26
N GLY A 282 -4.21 1.73 15.00
CA GLY A 282 -5.67 1.59 15.00
C GLY A 282 -6.34 2.08 16.30
N SER A 283 -5.66 1.98 17.45
CA SER A 283 -6.18 2.45 18.74
C SER A 283 -5.77 3.90 19.09
N LEU A 284 -4.97 4.56 18.26
CA LEU A 284 -4.54 5.94 18.53
C LEU A 284 -5.63 6.93 18.13
N HIS A 285 -5.92 7.84 19.05
CA HIS A 285 -6.90 8.90 18.85
C HIS A 285 -6.18 10.23 18.86
N LEU A 286 -6.31 10.97 17.76
CA LEU A 286 -5.87 12.37 17.68
C LEU A 286 -7.05 13.27 18.06
N SER A 287 -6.81 14.23 18.95
CA SER A 287 -7.83 15.22 19.31
C SER A 287 -8.12 16.18 18.15
N GLU A 288 -9.25 16.88 18.18
CA GLU A 288 -9.58 17.90 17.17
C GLU A 288 -8.51 19.00 17.10
N GLU A 289 -7.93 19.37 18.25
CA GLU A 289 -6.82 20.34 18.32
C GLU A 289 -5.55 19.81 17.63
N GLU A 290 -5.20 18.55 17.86
CA GLU A 290 -4.04 17.89 17.23
C GLU A 290 -4.24 17.76 15.72
N LEU A 291 -5.45 17.41 15.27
CA LEU A 291 -5.78 17.33 13.85
C LEU A 291 -5.71 18.70 13.17
N THR A 292 -6.29 19.73 13.80
CA THR A 292 -6.24 21.11 13.33
C THR A 292 -4.80 21.62 13.22
N LEU A 293 -3.92 21.19 14.11
CA LEU A 293 -2.50 21.55 14.06
C LEU A 293 -1.77 20.89 12.87
N LEU A 294 -2.18 19.68 12.48
CA LEU A 294 -1.54 18.91 11.41
C LEU A 294 -2.05 19.24 9.99
N ASP A 295 -3.30 19.66 9.85
CA ASP A 295 -3.96 19.93 8.56
C ASP A 295 -3.32 21.02 7.67
N PRO A 296 -2.77 22.13 8.22
CA PRO A 296 -2.12 23.19 7.45
C PRO A 296 -0.70 22.85 7.03
N LEU A 297 -0.13 21.74 7.51
CA LEU A 297 1.23 21.36 7.16
C LEU A 297 1.26 21.03 5.67
N HIS A 298 1.82 21.94 4.90
CA HIS A 298 2.13 21.73 3.49
C HIS A 298 3.54 21.16 3.36
N HIS A 299 3.78 20.38 2.31
CA HIS A 299 5.15 20.16 1.87
C HIS A 299 5.76 21.53 1.56
N HIS A 300 6.72 21.99 2.35
CA HIS A 300 7.63 23.02 1.87
C HIS A 300 8.38 22.40 0.69
N GLU A 301 7.98 22.77 -0.52
CA GLU A 301 8.79 22.52 -1.71
C GLU A 301 10.10 23.29 -1.53
N THR A 302 11.14 22.58 -1.07
CA THR A 302 12.50 23.02 -1.35
C THR A 302 12.70 22.88 -2.85
N ALA A 303 12.78 24.03 -3.52
CA ALA A 303 13.18 24.19 -4.91
C ALA A 303 14.51 23.49 -5.23
#